data_AF-A0A9P9MSU4-F1
#
_entry.id   AF-A0A9P9MSU4-F1
#
_cell.length_a   1.000
_cell.length_b   1.000
_cell.length_c   1.000
_cell.angle_alpha   90.00
_cell.angle_beta   90.00
_cell.angle_gamma   90.00
#
_symmetry.space_group_name_H-M   'P 1'
#
loop_
_entity.id
_entity.type
_entity.pdbx_description
1 polymer ?
#
loop_
_entity_poly.entity_id
_entity_poly.type
_entity_poly.pdbx_seq_one_letter_code
_entity_poly.pdbx_strand_id
1 'polypeptide(L)'
;MQFDCVVCRHPSDQKQSISLASLEEQLHLCQTCTLLWNGVTAVLGSSFRDVMTDVDISERAAGEDGPLIIHVRHHQVFSRTIQFYRSKDSSVPWPEIGIGSDVGTSGLSGSTIQRAKQWIEACTSCQNPHSGCKPYGDNARPLPKRVIDVGVCDQDPLSLHVSQDIETGRYVALSHCWGSKANPTLTTTENYEGYIKEIPLPLSKTFMDAIHVVRALGVRYLWIDSVCIIQDSPKDWSEQAPQMATIYGNAYCTISA
;
A
#
# COMPACT_ATOMS: atom_id res chain seq x y z
N MET A 1 1.15 24.56 -32.87
CA MET A 1 2.36 25.40 -32.77
C MET A 1 3.04 25.03 -31.47
N GLN A 2 4.08 24.20 -31.53
CA GLN A 2 4.97 23.90 -30.40
C GLN A 2 5.83 25.13 -30.19
N PHE A 3 5.54 25.90 -29.14
CA PHE A 3 6.43 26.96 -28.69
C PHE A 3 7.46 26.32 -27.77
N ASP A 4 8.70 26.18 -28.25
CA ASP A 4 9.84 25.81 -27.43
C ASP A 4 10.04 26.89 -26.37
N CYS A 5 9.46 26.69 -25.19
CA CYS A 5 9.66 27.60 -24.08
C CYS A 5 11.13 27.56 -23.67
N VAL A 6 11.81 28.70 -23.63
CA VAL A 6 13.24 28.77 -23.26
C VAL A 6 13.53 28.30 -21.82
N VAL A 7 12.50 28.30 -20.97
CA VAL A 7 12.56 27.92 -19.55
C VAL A 7 12.38 26.42 -19.37
N CYS A 8 11.23 25.85 -19.78
CA CYS A 8 10.96 24.42 -19.61
C CYS A 8 11.39 23.55 -20.78
N ARG A 9 11.83 24.18 -21.89
CA ARG A 9 12.34 23.57 -23.14
C ARG A 9 11.53 22.36 -23.59
N HIS A 10 10.23 22.47 -23.44
CA HIS A 10 9.31 21.38 -23.72
C HIS A 10 8.92 21.39 -25.21
N PRO A 11 9.00 20.24 -25.91
CA PRO A 11 9.33 18.91 -25.40
C PRO A 11 10.85 18.63 -25.35
N SER A 12 11.37 18.19 -24.20
CA SER A 12 12.77 17.76 -24.04
C SER A 12 12.84 16.50 -23.18
N ASP A 13 13.55 15.49 -23.67
CA ASP A 13 13.81 14.24 -22.93
C ASP A 13 14.97 14.38 -21.92
N GLN A 14 15.62 15.54 -21.85
CA GLN A 14 16.72 15.77 -20.91
C GLN A 14 16.23 16.27 -19.55
N LYS A 15 16.89 15.79 -18.48
CA LYS A 15 16.77 16.32 -17.13
C LYS A 15 17.06 17.83 -17.13
N GLN A 16 16.17 18.62 -16.52
CA GLN A 16 16.31 20.06 -16.46
C GLN A 16 16.11 20.56 -15.03
N SER A 17 16.95 21.52 -14.63
CA SER A 17 16.78 22.28 -13.40
C SER A 17 16.22 23.65 -13.77
N ILE A 18 15.09 24.02 -13.18
CA ILE A 18 14.39 25.26 -13.48
C ILE A 18 14.18 26.03 -12.18
N SER A 19 14.61 27.29 -12.13
CA SER A 19 14.33 28.13 -10.97
C SER A 19 12.83 28.43 -10.86
N LEU A 20 12.32 28.52 -9.62
CA LEU A 20 10.91 28.87 -9.40
C LEU A 20 10.55 30.25 -9.96
N ALA A 21 11.47 31.21 -9.87
CA ALA A 21 11.29 32.55 -10.45
C ALA A 21 11.08 32.47 -11.98
N SER A 22 11.86 31.66 -12.68
CA SER A 22 11.71 31.46 -14.12
C SER A 22 10.39 30.80 -14.50
N LEU A 23 9.85 29.91 -13.65
CA LEU A 23 8.50 29.34 -13.87
C LEU A 23 7.41 30.41 -13.68
N GLU A 24 7.55 31.28 -12.67
CA GLU A 24 6.58 32.36 -12.39
C GLU A 24 6.51 33.37 -13.54
N GLU A 25 7.65 33.74 -14.12
CA GLU A 25 7.72 34.66 -15.27
C GLU A 25 7.01 34.11 -16.52
N GLN A 26 6.87 32.78 -16.63
CA GLN A 26 6.30 32.13 -17.80
C GLN A 26 4.83 31.72 -17.63
N LEU A 27 4.18 32.08 -16.51
CA LEU A 27 2.80 31.65 -16.19
C LEU A 27 1.75 32.00 -17.23
N HIS A 28 1.96 33.08 -17.99
CA HIS A 28 1.05 33.54 -19.03
C HIS A 28 1.55 33.22 -20.45
N LEU A 29 2.77 32.67 -20.56
CA LEU A 29 3.48 32.51 -21.83
C LEU A 29 3.69 31.02 -22.20
N CYS A 30 3.71 30.12 -21.22
CA CYS A 30 3.89 28.69 -21.45
C CYS A 30 2.95 27.85 -20.58
N GLN A 31 2.06 27.09 -21.22
CA GLN A 31 1.11 26.21 -20.54
C GLN A 31 1.79 25.14 -19.68
N THR A 32 2.96 24.62 -20.10
CA THR A 32 3.74 23.66 -19.32
C THR A 32 4.29 24.32 -18.05
N CYS A 33 4.91 25.51 -18.14
CA CYS A 33 5.34 26.25 -16.95
C CYS A 33 4.19 26.54 -15.99
N THR A 34 3.01 26.92 -16.51
CA THR A 34 1.79 27.12 -15.71
C THR A 34 1.36 25.85 -14.98
N LEU A 35 1.35 24.71 -15.68
CA LEU A 35 0.99 23.42 -15.09
C LEU A 35 1.96 23.04 -13.96
N LEU A 36 3.26 23.13 -14.22
CA LEU A 36 4.30 22.83 -13.24
C LEU A 36 4.16 23.72 -12.00
N TRP A 37 3.99 25.02 -12.20
CA TRP A 37 3.78 25.97 -11.12
C TRP A 37 2.54 25.65 -10.29
N ASN A 38 1.41 25.37 -10.94
CA ASN A 38 0.16 25.06 -10.25
C ASN A 38 0.28 23.76 -9.43
N GLY A 39 0.95 22.73 -9.95
CA GLY A 39 1.17 21.50 -9.18
C GLY A 39 2.12 21.70 -8.00
N VAL A 40 3.22 22.45 -8.18
CA VAL A 40 4.16 22.76 -7.09
C VAL A 40 3.47 23.58 -5.99
N THR A 41 2.76 24.65 -6.36
CA THR A 41 2.04 25.52 -5.41
C THR A 41 0.93 24.77 -4.68
N ALA A 42 0.20 23.89 -5.36
CA ALA A 42 -0.86 23.09 -4.73
C ALA A 42 -0.32 22.15 -3.63
N VAL A 43 0.85 21.53 -3.84
CA VAL A 43 1.45 20.58 -2.90
C VAL A 43 2.18 21.29 -1.75
N LEU A 44 2.84 22.42 -2.05
CA LEU A 44 3.71 23.10 -1.09
C LEU A 44 3.04 24.29 -0.36
N GLY A 45 1.82 24.68 -0.77
CA GLY A 45 1.10 25.81 -0.19
C GLY A 45 1.63 27.16 -0.69
N SER A 46 1.42 28.26 0.04
CA SER A 46 1.96 29.59 -0.32
C SER A 46 3.32 29.90 0.32
N SER A 47 3.68 29.18 1.37
CA SER A 47 4.83 29.45 2.25
C SER A 47 6.18 28.99 1.68
N PHE A 48 6.20 28.32 0.52
CA PHE A 48 7.42 27.76 -0.06
C PHE A 48 8.25 28.79 -0.86
N ARG A 49 7.66 29.95 -1.20
CA ARG A 49 8.30 31.00 -2.01
C ARG A 49 9.57 31.56 -1.38
N ASP A 50 9.63 31.62 -0.04
CA ASP A 50 10.77 32.19 0.68
C ASP A 50 11.91 31.19 0.92
N VAL A 51 11.73 29.95 0.48
CA VAL A 51 12.49 28.80 0.95
C VAL A 51 13.11 28.08 -0.25
N MET A 52 12.32 27.70 -1.27
CA MET A 52 12.81 26.85 -2.37
C MET A 52 13.45 27.65 -3.52
N THR A 53 14.54 27.12 -4.09
CA THR A 53 15.28 27.79 -5.17
C THR A 53 14.97 27.19 -6.54
N ASP A 54 14.93 25.86 -6.63
CA ASP A 54 14.93 25.16 -7.91
C ASP A 54 14.00 23.94 -7.93
N VAL A 55 13.46 23.69 -9.12
CA VAL A 55 12.64 22.54 -9.49
C VAL A 55 13.44 21.71 -10.49
N ASP A 56 13.80 20.49 -10.10
CA ASP A 56 14.41 19.53 -11.01
C ASP A 56 13.33 18.68 -11.66
N ILE A 57 13.15 18.86 -12.96
CA ILE A 57 12.36 17.96 -13.80
C ILE A 57 13.21 16.72 -14.05
N SER A 58 12.85 15.62 -13.38
CA SER A 58 13.45 14.30 -13.57
C SER A 58 12.66 13.47 -14.58
N GLU A 59 13.36 12.47 -15.12
CA GLU A 59 12.89 11.58 -16.17
C GLU A 59 11.64 10.76 -15.80
N ARG A 60 10.97 10.28 -16.84
CA ARG A 60 9.81 9.38 -16.81
C ARG A 60 10.02 8.23 -15.82
N ALA A 61 8.97 7.89 -15.05
CA ALA A 61 8.94 6.60 -14.38
C ALA A 61 9.09 5.49 -15.44
N ALA A 62 9.93 4.49 -15.17
CA ALA A 62 10.32 3.45 -16.12
C ALA A 62 9.14 2.85 -16.94
N GLY A 63 9.27 2.86 -18.27
CA GLY A 63 8.29 2.38 -19.25
C GLY A 63 7.58 3.53 -19.97
N GLU A 64 7.48 3.48 -21.30
CA GLU A 64 7.23 4.62 -22.21
C GLU A 64 5.92 5.44 -22.02
N ASP A 65 5.08 5.17 -21.01
CA ASP A 65 3.83 5.89 -20.72
C ASP A 65 3.61 6.13 -19.20
N GLY A 66 4.67 6.32 -18.42
CA GLY A 66 4.62 6.57 -16.96
C GLY A 66 4.43 8.04 -16.54
N PRO A 67 4.10 8.32 -15.27
CA PRO A 67 3.91 9.69 -14.76
C PRO A 67 5.18 10.54 -14.90
N LEU A 68 5.00 11.84 -15.11
CA LEU A 68 6.07 12.84 -15.07
C LEU A 68 6.47 13.10 -13.61
N ILE A 69 7.73 12.83 -13.26
CA ILE A 69 8.24 12.97 -11.90
C ILE A 69 9.06 14.23 -11.78
N ILE A 70 8.77 15.06 -10.78
CA ILE A 70 9.49 16.30 -10.51
C ILE A 70 9.98 16.29 -9.08
N HIS A 71 11.25 16.61 -8.89
CA HIS A 71 11.85 16.77 -7.57
C HIS A 71 12.01 18.25 -7.27
N VAL A 72 11.32 18.73 -6.25
CA VAL A 72 11.49 20.10 -5.77
C VAL A 72 12.54 20.07 -4.67
N ARG A 73 13.63 20.83 -4.83
CA ARG A 73 14.77 20.84 -3.91
C ARG A 73 14.88 22.16 -3.15
N HIS A 74 15.24 22.04 -1.87
CA HIS A 74 15.54 23.16 -0.98
C HIS A 74 16.99 23.08 -0.52
N HIS A 75 17.84 24.03 -0.92
CA HIS A 75 19.19 24.27 -0.37
C HIS A 75 19.97 22.99 0.03
N GLN A 76 19.85 21.92 -0.77
CA GLN A 76 20.44 20.58 -0.55
C GLN A 76 19.99 19.77 0.69
N VAL A 77 18.96 20.20 1.45
CA VAL A 77 18.54 19.53 2.70
C VAL A 77 17.18 18.85 2.61
N PHE A 78 16.25 19.37 1.81
CA PHE A 78 14.89 18.83 1.70
C PHE A 78 14.47 18.67 0.25
N SER A 79 13.96 17.50 -0.11
CA SER A 79 13.43 17.21 -1.44
C SER A 79 12.02 16.62 -1.34
N ARG A 80 11.06 17.19 -2.06
CA ARG A 80 9.78 16.53 -2.30
C ARG A 80 9.70 16.01 -3.72
N THR A 81 9.02 14.90 -3.89
CA THR A 81 8.72 14.33 -5.20
C THR A 81 7.25 14.56 -5.52
N ILE A 82 6.98 15.19 -6.66
CA ILE A 82 5.65 15.46 -7.18
C ILE A 82 5.49 14.65 -8.46
N GLN A 83 4.34 13.99 -8.63
CA GLN A 83 4.02 13.22 -9.82
C GLN A 83 2.85 13.85 -10.54
N PHE A 84 3.04 14.17 -11.82
CA PHE A 84 1.99 14.58 -12.73
C PHE A 84 1.61 13.39 -13.59
N TYR A 85 0.32 13.07 -13.63
CA TYR A 85 -0.15 11.90 -14.37
C TYR A 85 -1.57 12.12 -14.87
N ARG A 86 -1.93 11.35 -15.90
CA ARG A 86 -3.30 11.26 -16.40
C ARG A 86 -3.91 9.91 -16.06
N SER A 87 -5.23 9.85 -16.04
CA SER A 87 -5.92 8.56 -16.03
C SER A 87 -5.86 7.91 -17.42
N LYS A 88 -6.02 6.59 -17.49
CA LYS A 88 -5.95 5.82 -18.76
C LYS A 88 -6.94 6.32 -19.81
N ASP A 89 -8.11 6.80 -19.38
CA ASP A 89 -9.22 7.22 -20.25
C ASP A 89 -9.22 8.73 -20.51
N SER A 90 -8.26 9.48 -19.96
CA SER A 90 -8.15 10.93 -20.17
C SER A 90 -7.24 11.25 -21.35
N SER A 91 -7.77 11.98 -22.34
CA SER A 91 -6.97 12.71 -23.31
C SER A 91 -6.53 14.04 -22.69
N VAL A 92 -5.23 14.21 -22.45
CA VAL A 92 -4.66 15.48 -22.00
C VAL A 92 -3.80 16.06 -23.13
N PRO A 93 -3.69 17.40 -23.24
CA PRO A 93 -2.90 18.03 -24.30
C PRO A 93 -1.37 17.88 -24.10
N TRP A 94 -0.92 17.19 -23.05
CA TRP A 94 0.50 16.93 -22.74
C TRP A 94 0.84 15.44 -22.95
N PRO A 95 1.34 15.04 -24.14
CA PRO A 95 1.68 13.64 -24.43
C PRO A 95 2.80 13.08 -23.52
N GLU A 96 3.59 13.94 -22.89
CA GLU A 96 4.69 13.60 -21.99
C GLU A 96 4.20 13.26 -20.56
N ILE A 97 2.95 13.61 -20.23
CA ILE A 97 2.32 13.20 -18.98
C ILE A 97 1.69 11.84 -19.20
N GLY A 98 2.42 10.79 -18.82
CA GLY A 98 1.93 9.42 -18.93
C GLY A 98 0.87 9.06 -17.91
N ILE A 99 0.44 7.81 -18.00
CA ILE A 99 -0.59 7.23 -17.16
C ILE A 99 -0.04 6.99 -15.77
N GLY A 100 -0.77 7.46 -14.78
CA GLY A 100 -0.54 7.15 -13.37
C GLY A 100 -1.77 6.53 -12.76
N SER A 101 -1.61 6.03 -11.54
CA SER A 101 -2.70 5.40 -10.81
C SER A 101 -2.97 6.18 -9.54
N ASP A 102 -4.15 6.80 -9.46
CA ASP A 102 -4.56 7.56 -8.28
C ASP A 102 -4.58 6.67 -7.03
N VAL A 103 -3.97 7.12 -5.94
CA VAL A 103 -4.03 6.45 -4.64
C VAL A 103 -5.14 7.11 -3.84
N GLY A 104 -6.23 6.36 -3.67
CA GLY A 104 -7.39 6.86 -2.93
C GLY A 104 -6.97 7.39 -1.57
N THR A 105 -7.63 8.47 -1.14
CA THR A 105 -7.35 9.17 0.14
C THR A 105 -7.58 8.29 1.37
N SER A 106 -8.29 7.17 1.20
CA SER A 106 -8.47 6.12 2.22
C SER A 106 -7.92 4.79 1.70
N GLY A 107 -7.20 4.08 2.57
CA GLY A 107 -6.67 2.74 2.31
C GLY A 107 -7.75 1.70 2.02
N LEU A 108 -8.96 1.90 2.56
CA LEU A 108 -10.13 1.02 2.36
C LEU A 108 -11.04 1.49 1.21
N SER A 109 -10.66 2.52 0.46
CA SER A 109 -11.44 2.93 -0.71
C SER A 109 -11.49 1.81 -1.76
N GLY A 110 -12.60 1.71 -2.48
CA GLY A 110 -12.80 0.66 -3.49
C GLY A 110 -11.70 0.62 -4.55
N SER A 111 -11.18 1.77 -4.98
CA SER A 111 -10.05 1.85 -5.93
C SER A 111 -8.74 1.33 -5.33
N THR A 112 -8.44 1.63 -4.07
CA THR A 112 -7.24 1.13 -3.38
C THR A 112 -7.31 -0.38 -3.18
N ILE A 113 -8.45 -0.90 -2.71
CA ILE A 113 -8.67 -2.35 -2.57
C ILE A 113 -8.61 -3.05 -3.93
N GLN A 114 -9.23 -2.48 -4.97
CA GLN A 114 -9.20 -3.06 -6.31
C GLN A 114 -7.78 -3.15 -6.85
N ARG A 115 -6.95 -2.12 -6.62
CA ARG A 115 -5.54 -2.16 -7.01
C ARG A 115 -4.74 -3.18 -6.20
N ALA A 116 -4.97 -3.28 -4.90
CA ALA A 116 -4.35 -4.31 -4.08
C ALA A 116 -4.68 -5.72 -4.60
N LYS A 117 -5.96 -5.96 -4.97
CA LYS A 117 -6.39 -7.21 -5.62
C LYS A 117 -5.63 -7.46 -6.93
N GLN A 118 -5.55 -6.47 -7.81
CA GLN A 118 -4.82 -6.59 -9.08
C GLN A 118 -3.34 -6.93 -8.88
N TRP A 119 -2.67 -6.31 -7.90
CA TRP A 119 -1.28 -6.62 -7.59
C TRP A 119 -1.12 -8.03 -7.04
N ILE A 120 -2.01 -8.47 -6.15
CA ILE A 120 -1.98 -9.84 -5.63
C ILE A 120 -2.28 -10.85 -6.74
N GLU A 121 -3.27 -10.59 -7.60
CA GLU A 121 -3.61 -11.43 -8.75
C GLU A 121 -2.44 -11.54 -9.74
N ALA A 122 -1.73 -10.45 -10.01
CA ALA A 122 -0.53 -10.47 -10.86
C ALA A 122 0.60 -11.32 -10.25
N CYS A 123 0.75 -11.32 -8.93
CA CYS A 123 1.72 -12.18 -8.23
C CYS A 123 1.30 -13.65 -8.14
N THR A 124 -0.01 -13.93 -8.10
CA THR A 124 -0.56 -15.27 -7.82
C THR A 124 -1.01 -16.02 -9.08
N SER A 125 -1.29 -15.31 -10.18
CA SER A 125 -1.76 -15.86 -11.44
C SER A 125 -0.68 -16.70 -12.14
N CYS A 126 -1.10 -17.86 -12.64
CA CYS A 126 -0.25 -18.74 -13.46
C CYS A 126 -0.12 -18.25 -14.91
N GLN A 127 -0.99 -17.34 -15.37
CA GLN A 127 -1.06 -16.95 -16.78
C GLN A 127 0.02 -15.93 -17.18
N ASN A 128 0.48 -15.11 -16.24
CA ASN A 128 1.55 -14.14 -16.47
C ASN A 128 2.37 -13.94 -15.18
N PRO A 129 3.16 -14.95 -14.77
CA PRO A 129 3.87 -14.90 -13.49
C PRO A 129 4.95 -13.82 -13.53
N HIS A 130 5.03 -13.02 -12.47
CA HIS A 130 6.15 -12.10 -12.29
C HIS A 130 7.49 -12.85 -12.29
N SER A 131 8.51 -12.27 -12.92
CA SER A 131 9.87 -12.83 -12.90
C SER A 131 10.39 -12.93 -11.47
N GLY A 132 10.50 -14.16 -10.95
CA GLY A 132 10.95 -14.43 -9.58
C GLY A 132 9.84 -14.78 -8.59
N CYS A 133 8.56 -14.61 -8.96
CA CYS A 133 7.44 -15.09 -8.17
C CYS A 133 7.11 -16.53 -8.55
N LYS A 134 6.94 -17.39 -7.54
CA LYS A 134 6.28 -18.69 -7.74
C LYS A 134 4.77 -18.45 -7.63
N PRO A 135 3.96 -18.89 -8.60
CA PRO A 135 2.52 -18.79 -8.48
C PRO A 135 2.07 -19.41 -7.17
N TYR A 136 1.27 -18.68 -6.40
CA TYR A 136 0.65 -19.21 -5.18
C TYR A 136 -0.17 -20.47 -5.50
N GLY A 137 -0.74 -20.51 -6.72
CA GLY A 137 -1.54 -21.59 -7.27
C GLY A 137 -2.99 -21.53 -6.75
N ASP A 138 -3.90 -22.25 -7.41
CA ASP A 138 -5.28 -22.41 -6.92
C ASP A 138 -5.37 -23.36 -5.71
N ASN A 139 -4.28 -24.07 -5.41
CA ASN A 139 -4.22 -25.04 -4.32
C ASN A 139 -4.19 -24.32 -2.98
N ALA A 140 -5.21 -24.59 -2.16
CA ALA A 140 -5.27 -24.13 -0.79
C ALA A 140 -4.03 -24.62 -0.01
N ARG A 141 -3.36 -23.70 0.69
CA ARG A 141 -2.21 -24.01 1.55
C ARG A 141 -2.72 -24.51 2.91
N PRO A 142 -1.92 -25.33 3.64
CA PRO A 142 -2.27 -25.72 5.00
C PRO A 142 -2.50 -24.48 5.87
N LEU A 143 -3.61 -24.47 6.60
CA LEU A 143 -3.85 -23.44 7.60
C LEU A 143 -2.85 -23.60 8.76
N PRO A 144 -2.43 -22.49 9.39
CA PRO A 144 -1.77 -22.53 10.69
C PRO A 144 -2.65 -23.26 11.70
N LYS A 145 -2.07 -23.74 12.81
CA LYS A 145 -2.82 -24.44 13.87
C LYS A 145 -4.07 -23.66 14.34
N ARG A 146 -4.02 -22.33 14.31
CA ARG A 146 -5.15 -21.44 14.60
C ARG A 146 -5.12 -20.22 13.69
N VAL A 147 -6.29 -19.72 13.31
CA VAL A 147 -6.50 -18.47 12.58
C VAL A 147 -7.74 -17.77 13.13
N ILE A 148 -7.82 -16.46 12.98
CA ILE A 148 -9.03 -15.69 13.25
C ILE A 148 -9.96 -15.88 12.04
N ASP A 149 -11.15 -16.40 12.28
CA ASP A 149 -12.26 -16.35 11.32
C ASP A 149 -12.91 -14.97 11.41
N VAL A 150 -12.77 -14.20 10.33
CA VAL A 150 -13.36 -12.86 10.24
C VAL A 150 -14.72 -12.87 9.55
N GLY A 151 -15.24 -14.04 9.17
CA GLY A 151 -16.46 -14.15 8.39
C GLY A 151 -16.35 -13.53 6.99
N VAL A 152 -17.49 -13.22 6.40
CA VAL A 152 -17.63 -12.69 5.03
C VAL A 152 -18.15 -11.24 5.06
N CYS A 153 -18.98 -10.91 6.04
CA CYS A 153 -19.66 -9.63 6.19
C CYS A 153 -19.30 -8.94 7.51
N ASP A 154 -19.57 -7.64 7.61
CA ASP A 154 -19.21 -6.86 8.80
C ASP A 154 -19.97 -7.26 10.07
N GLN A 155 -21.13 -7.89 9.91
CA GLN A 155 -21.97 -8.37 11.01
C GLN A 155 -21.56 -9.75 11.52
N ASP A 156 -20.65 -10.45 10.81
CA ASP A 156 -20.24 -11.77 11.22
C ASP A 156 -19.35 -11.69 12.48
N PRO A 157 -19.62 -12.55 13.48
CA PRO A 157 -18.81 -12.59 14.69
C PRO A 157 -17.38 -13.02 14.37
N LEU A 158 -16.44 -12.50 15.14
CA LEU A 158 -15.04 -12.91 15.07
C LEU A 158 -14.81 -14.10 15.98
N SER A 159 -14.09 -15.12 15.54
CA SER A 159 -13.74 -16.25 16.39
C SER A 159 -12.34 -16.78 16.09
N LEU A 160 -11.73 -17.43 17.07
CA LEU A 160 -10.47 -18.14 16.91
C LEU A 160 -10.76 -19.55 16.40
N HIS A 161 -10.60 -19.76 15.10
CA HIS A 161 -10.73 -21.06 14.47
C HIS A 161 -9.50 -21.93 14.76
N VAL A 162 -9.74 -23.11 15.32
CA VAL A 162 -8.71 -24.14 15.50
C VAL A 162 -8.75 -25.04 14.28
N SER A 163 -7.68 -25.01 13.48
CA SER A 163 -7.62 -25.75 12.23
C SER A 163 -7.61 -27.25 12.49
N GLN A 164 -8.38 -27.99 11.70
CA GLN A 164 -8.36 -29.46 11.71
C GLN A 164 -7.10 -30.00 11.03
N ASP A 165 -6.78 -31.28 11.28
CA ASP A 165 -5.67 -31.93 10.60
C ASP A 165 -5.87 -31.87 9.07
N ILE A 166 -4.87 -31.34 8.37
CA ILE A 166 -4.86 -31.21 6.90
C ILE A 166 -5.87 -30.17 6.38
N GLU A 167 -6.42 -29.31 7.25
CA GLU A 167 -7.27 -28.20 6.80
C GLU A 167 -6.46 -27.21 5.96
N THR A 168 -7.02 -26.82 4.82
CA THR A 168 -6.39 -25.90 3.88
C THR A 168 -7.29 -24.72 3.59
N GLY A 169 -6.69 -23.54 3.40
CA GLY A 169 -7.44 -22.33 3.11
C GLY A 169 -6.55 -21.14 2.82
N ARG A 170 -7.14 -20.08 2.26
CA ARG A 170 -6.46 -18.79 2.11
C ARG A 170 -6.58 -18.03 3.42
N TYR A 171 -5.45 -17.53 3.91
CA TYR A 171 -5.40 -16.62 5.03
C TYR A 171 -4.42 -15.50 4.75
N VAL A 172 -4.65 -14.35 5.38
CA VAL A 172 -3.72 -13.22 5.38
C VAL A 172 -2.99 -13.21 6.71
N ALA A 173 -1.71 -12.85 6.72
CA ALA A 173 -0.97 -12.62 7.96
C ALA A 173 -0.85 -11.12 8.26
N LEU A 174 -0.87 -10.74 9.53
CA LEU A 174 -0.55 -9.39 9.98
C LEU A 174 0.81 -9.37 10.67
N SER A 175 1.77 -8.68 10.06
CA SER A 175 3.04 -8.30 10.69
C SER A 175 2.89 -6.92 11.33
N HIS A 176 2.98 -6.86 12.64
CA HIS A 176 2.83 -5.62 13.41
C HIS A 176 3.68 -5.66 14.67
N CYS A 177 4.05 -4.49 15.19
CA CYS A 177 4.55 -4.39 16.55
C CYS A 177 3.38 -4.47 17.54
N TRP A 178 3.47 -5.28 18.59
CA TRP A 178 2.39 -5.47 19.58
C TRP A 178 2.03 -4.19 20.36
N GLY A 179 2.76 -3.10 20.13
CA GLY A 179 2.54 -1.80 20.73
C GLY A 179 3.09 -1.71 22.16
N SER A 180 3.30 -0.49 22.64
CA SER A 180 3.77 -0.19 24.00
C SER A 180 2.63 0.11 24.99
N LYS A 181 1.37 -0.10 24.59
CA LYS A 181 0.20 0.17 25.45
C LYS A 181 -0.02 -0.94 26.46
N ALA A 182 -0.63 -0.58 27.59
CA ALA A 182 -0.80 -1.44 28.77
C ALA A 182 -1.58 -2.75 28.55
N ASN A 183 -2.39 -2.86 27.49
CA ASN A 183 -3.25 -4.03 27.24
C ASN A 183 -3.28 -4.40 25.74
N PRO A 184 -2.26 -5.09 25.20
CA PRO A 184 -2.36 -5.69 23.87
C PRO A 184 -3.45 -6.77 23.84
N THR A 185 -4.12 -6.96 22.69
CA THR A 185 -5.04 -8.08 22.50
C THR A 185 -4.22 -9.36 22.37
N LEU A 186 -4.20 -10.13 23.46
CA LEU A 186 -3.45 -11.38 23.57
C LEU A 186 -4.39 -12.54 23.85
N THR A 187 -4.07 -13.69 23.29
CA THR A 187 -4.68 -14.95 23.73
C THR A 187 -3.86 -15.56 24.85
N THR A 188 -4.53 -15.87 25.96
CA THR A 188 -3.98 -16.54 27.13
C THR A 188 -4.76 -17.83 27.38
N THR A 189 -4.22 -18.71 28.23
CA THR A 189 -4.91 -19.94 28.63
C THR A 189 -6.30 -19.67 29.22
N GLU A 190 -6.49 -18.54 29.90
CA GLU A 190 -7.77 -18.13 30.50
C GLU A 190 -8.83 -17.75 29.46
N ASN A 191 -8.46 -16.99 28.42
CA ASN A 191 -9.41 -16.45 27.45
C ASN A 191 -9.57 -17.31 26.18
N TYR A 192 -8.72 -18.32 26.01
CA TYR A 192 -8.67 -19.19 24.82
C TYR A 192 -10.02 -19.81 24.45
N GLU A 193 -10.69 -20.49 25.39
CA GLU A 193 -11.99 -21.12 25.18
C GLU A 193 -13.10 -20.09 24.85
N GLY A 194 -12.95 -18.87 25.38
CA GLY A 194 -13.82 -17.75 25.03
C GLY A 194 -13.61 -17.32 23.58
N TYR A 195 -12.35 -17.14 23.16
CA TYR A 195 -11.99 -16.68 21.82
C TYR A 195 -12.38 -17.68 20.73
N ILE A 196 -12.38 -18.99 21.02
CA ILE A 196 -12.92 -20.00 20.09
C ILE A 196 -14.40 -19.75 19.77
N LYS A 197 -15.18 -19.29 20.74
CA LYS A 197 -16.60 -19.01 20.56
C LYS A 197 -16.80 -17.66 19.89
N GLU A 198 -16.23 -16.62 20.49
CA GLU A 198 -16.35 -15.25 20.01
C GLU A 198 -15.25 -14.38 20.63
N ILE A 199 -14.51 -13.66 19.78
CA ILE A 199 -13.52 -12.68 20.20
C ILE A 199 -14.26 -11.37 20.52
N PRO A 200 -14.15 -10.84 21.76
CA PRO A 200 -14.87 -9.65 22.16
C PRO A 200 -14.37 -8.40 21.44
N LEU A 201 -15.31 -7.55 21.03
CA LEU A 201 -15.07 -6.22 20.45
C LEU A 201 -15.14 -5.12 21.53
N PRO A 202 -14.49 -3.96 21.31
CA PRO A 202 -13.64 -3.61 20.17
C PRO A 202 -12.20 -4.14 20.31
N LEU A 203 -11.58 -4.46 19.18
CA LEU A 203 -10.14 -4.73 19.09
C LEU A 203 -9.32 -3.44 18.90
N SER A 204 -8.00 -3.57 18.90
CA SER A 204 -7.11 -2.47 18.53
C SER A 204 -7.44 -1.93 17.14
N LYS A 205 -7.17 -0.64 16.90
CA LYS A 205 -7.43 -0.01 15.60
C LYS A 205 -6.73 -0.78 14.46
N THR A 206 -5.48 -1.18 14.66
CA THR A 206 -4.71 -1.96 13.69
C THR A 206 -5.39 -3.29 13.36
N PHE A 207 -5.97 -3.98 14.35
CA PHE A 207 -6.64 -5.26 14.12
C PHE A 207 -7.96 -5.06 13.40
N MET A 208 -8.73 -4.03 13.77
CA MET A 208 -9.96 -3.67 13.06
C MET A 208 -9.67 -3.31 11.59
N ASP A 209 -8.65 -2.49 11.34
CA ASP A 209 -8.24 -2.12 9.98
C ASP A 209 -7.79 -3.35 9.18
N ALA A 210 -7.01 -4.26 9.79
CA ALA A 210 -6.60 -5.51 9.16
C ALA A 210 -7.81 -6.40 8.82
N ILE A 211 -8.77 -6.54 9.73
CA ILE A 211 -10.01 -7.31 9.49
C ILE A 211 -10.79 -6.75 8.30
N HIS A 212 -10.96 -5.42 8.22
CA HIS A 212 -11.63 -4.79 7.09
C HIS A 212 -10.89 -5.04 5.77
N VAL A 213 -9.55 -4.95 5.77
CA VAL A 213 -8.75 -5.26 4.58
C VAL A 213 -8.94 -6.72 4.17
N VAL A 214 -8.87 -7.66 5.10
CA VAL A 214 -9.01 -9.11 4.85
C VAL A 214 -10.36 -9.42 4.22
N ARG A 215 -11.46 -8.89 4.79
CA ARG A 215 -12.81 -9.01 4.23
C ARG A 215 -12.91 -8.37 2.85
N ALA A 216 -12.37 -7.17 2.67
CA ALA A 216 -12.40 -6.47 1.38
C ALA A 216 -11.62 -7.20 0.28
N LEU A 217 -10.55 -7.92 0.65
CA LEU A 217 -9.80 -8.81 -0.24
C LEU A 217 -10.57 -10.11 -0.59
N GLY A 218 -11.69 -10.40 0.08
CA GLY A 218 -12.46 -11.62 -0.11
C GLY A 218 -11.81 -12.84 0.56
N VAL A 219 -11.03 -12.63 1.61
CA VAL A 219 -10.40 -13.69 2.40
C VAL A 219 -11.10 -13.78 3.75
N ARG A 220 -11.30 -15.01 4.26
CA ARG A 220 -12.02 -15.27 5.52
C ARG A 220 -11.11 -15.35 6.74
N TYR A 221 -9.86 -15.77 6.54
CA TYR A 221 -8.97 -16.08 7.65
C TYR A 221 -7.85 -15.05 7.79
N LEU A 222 -7.59 -14.64 9.03
CA LEU A 222 -6.52 -13.72 9.40
C LEU A 222 -5.65 -14.38 10.47
N TRP A 223 -4.33 -14.32 10.28
CA TRP A 223 -3.37 -14.77 11.29
C TRP A 223 -2.67 -13.56 11.92
N ILE A 224 -2.74 -13.49 13.25
CA ILE A 224 -2.03 -12.51 14.07
C ILE A 224 -1.34 -13.29 15.19
N ASP A 225 -0.03 -13.17 15.32
CA ASP A 225 0.76 -13.92 16.30
C ASP A 225 0.25 -13.77 17.74
N SER A 226 -0.10 -12.55 18.14
CA SER A 226 -0.56 -12.23 19.49
C SER A 226 -1.89 -12.91 19.87
N VAL A 227 -2.72 -13.25 18.88
CA VAL A 227 -4.05 -13.88 19.05
C VAL A 227 -4.04 -15.37 18.68
N CYS A 228 -3.26 -15.75 17.68
CA CYS A 228 -3.22 -17.12 17.17
C CYS A 228 -2.24 -18.01 17.95
N ILE A 229 -1.45 -17.45 18.86
CA ILE A 229 -0.55 -18.18 19.77
C ILE A 229 -0.97 -17.89 21.21
N ILE A 230 -0.99 -18.92 22.06
CA ILE A 230 -1.30 -18.78 23.48
C ILE A 230 -0.06 -18.25 24.21
N GLN A 231 -0.08 -16.98 24.60
CA GLN A 231 1.12 -16.21 24.98
C GLN A 231 1.72 -16.60 26.33
N ASP A 232 0.89 -17.07 27.26
CA ASP A 232 1.28 -17.55 28.59
C ASP A 232 1.55 -19.06 28.61
N SER A 233 1.57 -19.73 27.46
CA SER A 233 1.83 -21.16 27.32
C SER A 233 3.21 -21.41 26.68
N PRO A 234 4.26 -21.74 27.47
CA PRO A 234 5.57 -22.10 26.92
C PRO A 234 5.50 -23.27 25.95
N LYS A 235 4.59 -24.22 26.21
CA LYS A 235 4.35 -25.36 25.32
C LYS A 235 3.85 -24.90 23.96
N ASP A 236 2.77 -24.12 23.90
CA ASP A 236 2.21 -23.64 22.63
C ASP A 236 3.22 -22.75 21.89
N TRP A 237 3.93 -21.88 22.62
CA TRP A 237 4.98 -21.06 22.04
C TRP A 237 6.09 -21.91 21.39
N SER A 238 6.59 -22.94 22.07
CA SER A 238 7.63 -23.81 21.53
C SER A 238 7.20 -24.60 20.28
N GLU A 239 5.90 -24.87 20.15
CA GLU A 239 5.34 -25.52 18.95
C GLU A 239 5.15 -24.53 17.79
N GLN A 240 4.77 -23.28 18.08
CA GLN A 240 4.39 -22.28 17.06
C GLN A 240 5.54 -21.40 16.58
N ALA A 241 6.45 -21.00 17.47
CA ALA A 241 7.55 -20.11 17.12
C ALA A 241 8.43 -20.64 15.97
N PRO A 242 8.80 -21.95 15.93
CA PRO A 242 9.55 -22.51 14.79
C PRO A 242 8.77 -22.49 13.47
N GLN A 243 7.44 -22.40 13.51
CA GLN A 243 6.57 -22.43 12.32
C GLN A 243 6.36 -21.05 11.70
N MET A 244 6.82 -19.95 12.32
CA MET A 244 6.52 -18.60 11.86
C MET A 244 6.94 -18.36 10.41
N ALA A 245 8.13 -18.82 10.00
CA ALA A 245 8.59 -18.69 8.61
C ALA A 245 7.65 -19.40 7.63
N THR A 246 7.16 -20.59 7.99
CA THR A 246 6.20 -21.36 7.19
C THR A 246 4.83 -20.68 7.14
N ILE A 247 4.37 -20.13 8.26
CA ILE A 247 3.09 -19.40 8.34
C ILE A 247 3.13 -18.16 7.44
N TYR A 248 4.13 -17.29 7.60
CA TYR A 248 4.26 -16.13 6.72
C TYR A 248 4.49 -16.53 5.25
N GLY A 249 5.23 -17.60 4.98
CA GLY A 249 5.49 -18.08 3.63
C GLY A 249 4.28 -18.72 2.93
N ASN A 250 3.30 -19.21 3.68
CA ASN A 250 2.08 -19.82 3.16
C ASN A 250 0.87 -18.86 3.13
N ALA A 251 0.97 -17.69 3.75
CA ALA A 251 -0.06 -16.67 3.72
C ALA A 251 -0.33 -16.21 2.27
N TYR A 252 -1.58 -15.91 1.96
CA TYR A 252 -2.01 -15.36 0.67
C TYR A 252 -1.35 -14.00 0.40
N CYS A 253 -1.31 -13.16 1.44
CA CYS A 253 -0.47 -11.97 1.52
C CYS A 253 -0.21 -11.63 2.99
N THR A 254 0.74 -10.72 3.21
CA THR A 254 1.06 -10.20 4.54
C THR A 254 0.77 -8.70 4.57
N ILE A 255 -0.06 -8.26 5.52
CA ILE A 255 -0.26 -6.86 5.85
C ILE A 255 0.88 -6.45 6.79
N SER A 256 1.54 -5.33 6.51
CA SER A 256 2.55 -4.71 7.38
C SER A 256 1.98 -3.44 7.98
N ALA A 257 2.10 -3.26 9.30
CA ALA A 257 1.54 -2.12 10.03
C ALA A 257 2.47 -1.60 11.13
#